data_AF-A0A2I0F6N3-F1
#
_entry.id   AF-A0A2I0F6N3-F1
#
_cell.length_a   1.000
_cell.length_b   1.000
_cell.length_c   1.000
_cell.angle_alpha   90.00
_cell.angle_beta   90.00
_cell.angle_gamma   90.00
#
_symmetry.space_group_name_H-M   'P 1'
#
loop_
_entity.id
_entity.type
_entity.pdbx_description
1 polymer ?
#
loop_
_entity_poly.entity_id
_entity_poly.type
_entity_poly.pdbx_seq_one_letter_code
_entity_poly.pdbx_strand_id
1 'polypeptide(L)'
;MTSILLLGVSTGIIFIASIALYFNSKSKLNKTNEELNHLKEIASPRVNLEKELSGINDKDEATKSTYRNLREKLTDCEALIEEHDIGVGTVDSKLYILPDYTDNTYSIEQEIKSVKDEAKKMVKDRTACICNIGDNITLGNSKAKARSAFKREEKLRIRCLDNEVKAAIVLVDWYNVQRLKERIKKTFHVINSSGHLTKTFLQEDYLKLKLAELQLSFDLTEQKQVIKEREREEKAIQTEAERDEQKLQAAQKKAETERLKMETLIEKELAKLTDKTGASQDKLNELKAELAKLKEREVRAMSMAQQTRAGYVYVISNPMAFGDRICKIGMTRRLEPSDRVKELSSASVPDVFTTHAFIYSEDAPSLERQLHNKFDNKRLNLVNLRKEYFEIDPNQAIDAASDIDSSLEIKRFA
;
A
#
# COMPACT_ATOMS: atom_id res chain seq x y z
N MET A 1 -103.10 17.56 -79.53
CA MET A 1 -101.98 16.62 -79.77
C MET A 1 -100.60 17.28 -79.85
N THR A 2 -100.49 18.61 -80.01
CA THR A 2 -99.20 19.31 -80.19
C THR A 2 -98.37 19.49 -78.91
N SER A 3 -99.00 19.71 -77.74
CA SER A 3 -98.26 19.90 -76.47
C SER A 3 -97.60 18.63 -75.92
N ILE A 4 -98.14 17.44 -76.24
CA ILE A 4 -97.58 16.15 -75.77
C ILE A 4 -96.30 15.79 -76.53
N LEU A 5 -96.21 16.17 -77.82
CA LEU A 5 -95.02 15.96 -78.63
C LEU A 5 -93.86 16.87 -78.21
N LEU A 6 -94.14 18.13 -77.85
CA LEU A 6 -93.11 19.07 -77.37
C LEU A 6 -92.49 18.64 -76.02
N LEU A 7 -93.32 18.13 -75.11
CA LEU A 7 -92.91 17.60 -73.81
C LEU A 7 -92.03 16.33 -73.94
N GLY A 8 -92.36 15.45 -74.91
CA GLY A 8 -91.56 14.26 -75.20
C GLY A 8 -90.18 14.58 -75.79
N VAL A 9 -90.08 15.62 -76.62
CA VAL A 9 -88.79 16.07 -77.18
C VAL A 9 -87.93 16.75 -76.12
N SER A 10 -88.52 17.57 -75.23
CA SER A 10 -87.75 18.22 -74.15
C SER A 10 -87.21 17.21 -73.12
N THR A 11 -88.00 16.20 -72.75
CA THR A 11 -87.55 15.15 -71.82
C THR A 11 -86.49 14.25 -72.46
N GLY A 12 -86.59 13.97 -73.76
CA GLY A 12 -85.55 13.26 -74.52
C GLY A 12 -84.22 14.02 -74.56
N ILE A 13 -84.25 15.34 -74.80
CA ILE A 13 -83.04 16.18 -74.80
C ILE A 13 -82.41 16.26 -73.41
N ILE A 14 -83.22 16.41 -72.35
CA ILE A 14 -82.73 16.40 -70.97
C ILE A 14 -82.11 15.05 -70.63
N PHE A 15 -82.72 13.94 -71.04
CA PHE A 15 -82.19 12.59 -70.81
C PHE A 15 -80.86 12.36 -71.54
N ILE A 16 -80.74 12.77 -72.80
CA ILE A 16 -79.49 12.69 -73.57
C ILE A 16 -78.41 13.58 -72.95
N ALA A 17 -78.75 14.81 -72.54
CA ALA A 17 -77.81 15.70 -71.85
C ALA A 17 -77.36 15.13 -70.51
N SER A 18 -78.26 14.47 -69.76
CA SER A 18 -77.94 13.80 -68.50
C SER A 18 -76.98 12.62 -68.71
N ILE A 19 -77.20 11.83 -69.76
CA ILE A 19 -76.31 10.74 -70.16
C ILE A 19 -74.94 11.29 -70.57
N ALA A 20 -74.89 12.35 -71.38
CA ALA A 20 -73.64 12.97 -71.79
C ALA A 20 -72.87 13.55 -70.59
N LEU A 21 -73.56 14.19 -69.64
CA LEU A 21 -72.97 14.67 -68.39
C LEU A 21 -72.45 13.52 -67.53
N TYR A 22 -73.18 12.40 -67.44
CA TYR A 22 -72.74 11.20 -66.73
C TYR A 22 -71.48 10.57 -67.37
N PHE A 23 -71.43 10.45 -68.70
CA PHE A 23 -70.25 9.93 -69.37
C PHE A 23 -69.05 10.88 -69.26
N ASN A 24 -69.27 12.19 -69.33
CA ASN A 24 -68.20 13.18 -69.15
C ASN A 24 -67.68 13.20 -67.71
N SER A 25 -68.56 13.11 -66.71
CA SER A 25 -68.16 13.03 -65.30
C SER A 25 -67.41 11.72 -65.01
N LYS A 26 -67.88 10.60 -65.58
CA LYS A 26 -67.19 9.30 -65.48
C LYS A 26 -65.82 9.30 -66.16
N SER A 27 -65.70 9.92 -67.34
CA SER A 27 -64.42 10.08 -68.04
C SER A 27 -63.44 10.94 -67.23
N LYS A 28 -63.92 12.05 -66.66
CA LYS A 28 -63.11 12.92 -65.81
C LYS A 28 -62.67 12.21 -64.53
N LEU A 29 -63.57 11.42 -63.92
CA LEU A 29 -63.28 10.62 -62.72
C LEU A 29 -62.26 9.51 -63.00
N ASN A 30 -62.34 8.86 -64.17
CA ASN A 30 -61.35 7.87 -64.58
C ASN A 30 -59.97 8.49 -64.79
N LYS A 31 -59.88 9.64 -65.47
CA LYS A 31 -58.61 10.36 -65.65
C LYS A 31 -57.99 10.78 -64.31
N THR A 32 -58.80 11.33 -63.39
CA THR A 32 -58.30 11.68 -62.06
C THR A 32 -57.86 10.47 -61.24
N ASN A 33 -58.50 9.30 -61.44
CA ASN A 33 -58.08 8.06 -60.78
C ASN A 33 -56.78 7.50 -61.37
N GLU A 34 -56.59 7.60 -62.69
CA GLU A 34 -55.32 7.22 -63.34
C GLU A 34 -54.17 8.12 -62.88
N GLU A 35 -54.37 9.44 -62.84
CA GLU A 35 -53.39 10.39 -62.31
C GLU A 35 -53.08 10.11 -60.83
N LEU A 36 -54.10 9.81 -60.01
CA LEU A 36 -53.93 9.44 -58.60
C LEU A 36 -53.14 8.13 -58.44
N ASN A 37 -53.40 7.13 -59.28
CA ASN A 37 -52.68 5.86 -59.24
C ASN A 37 -51.22 6.01 -59.67
N HIS A 38 -50.95 6.80 -60.71
CA HIS A 38 -49.59 7.12 -61.15
C HIS A 38 -48.82 7.90 -60.07
N LEU A 39 -49.47 8.86 -59.40
CA LEU A 39 -48.87 9.57 -58.26
C LEU A 39 -48.57 8.64 -57.08
N LYS A 40 -49.43 7.65 -56.80
CA LYS A 40 -49.19 6.62 -55.78
C LYS A 40 -48.03 5.70 -56.14
N GLU A 41 -47.90 5.31 -57.41
CA GLU A 41 -46.76 4.51 -57.86
C GLU A 41 -45.44 5.28 -57.69
N ILE A 42 -45.39 6.56 -58.04
CA ILE A 42 -44.19 7.39 -57.85
C ILE A 42 -43.88 7.63 -56.36
N ALA A 43 -44.90 7.79 -55.51
CA ALA A 43 -44.72 8.06 -54.08
C ALA A 43 -44.42 6.79 -53.24
N SER A 44 -44.80 5.61 -53.72
CA SER A 44 -44.68 4.35 -52.95
C SER A 44 -43.24 3.94 -52.58
N PRO A 45 -42.20 4.12 -53.43
CA PRO A 45 -40.81 3.82 -53.04
C PRO A 45 -40.33 4.75 -51.93
N ARG A 46 -40.73 6.03 -51.97
CA ARG A 46 -40.37 7.01 -50.93
C ARG A 46 -41.01 6.67 -49.58
N VAL A 47 -42.28 6.27 -49.58
CA VAL A 47 -42.99 5.82 -48.37
C VAL A 47 -42.37 4.54 -47.80
N ASN A 48 -41.91 3.62 -48.65
CA ASN A 48 -41.22 2.40 -48.20
C ASN A 48 -39.83 2.72 -47.62
N LEU A 49 -39.05 3.58 -48.28
CA LEU A 49 -37.75 4.07 -47.77
C LEU A 49 -37.91 4.82 -46.44
N GLU A 50 -38.95 5.63 -46.27
CA GLU A 50 -39.24 6.32 -45.01
C GLU A 50 -39.59 5.33 -43.88
N LYS A 51 -40.32 4.24 -44.19
CA LYS A 51 -40.57 3.15 -43.23
C LYS A 51 -39.33 2.32 -42.89
N GLU A 52 -38.45 2.07 -43.87
CA GLU A 52 -37.18 1.41 -43.61
C GLU A 52 -36.25 2.28 -42.77
N LEU A 53 -36.17 3.59 -43.05
CA LEU A 53 -35.44 4.56 -42.25
C LEU A 53 -35.97 4.66 -40.83
N SER A 54 -37.30 4.69 -40.63
CA SER A 54 -37.88 4.67 -39.29
C SER A 54 -37.54 3.38 -38.55
N GLY A 55 -37.65 2.22 -39.23
CA GLY A 55 -37.30 0.93 -38.64
C GLY A 55 -35.80 0.76 -38.33
N ILE A 56 -34.92 1.38 -39.10
CA ILE A 56 -33.47 1.42 -38.81
C ILE A 56 -33.19 2.34 -37.62
N ASN A 57 -33.83 3.52 -37.53
CA ASN A 57 -33.69 4.43 -36.41
C ASN A 57 -34.19 3.80 -35.09
N ASP A 58 -35.33 3.11 -35.11
CA ASP A 58 -35.85 2.41 -33.93
C ASP A 58 -34.87 1.33 -33.46
N LYS A 59 -34.26 0.59 -34.39
CA LYS A 59 -33.21 -0.40 -34.09
C LYS A 59 -31.93 0.25 -33.55
N ASP A 60 -31.51 1.39 -34.09
CA ASP A 60 -30.34 2.13 -33.63
C ASP A 60 -30.57 2.70 -32.22
N GLU A 61 -31.74 3.26 -31.92
CA GLU A 61 -32.10 3.71 -30.58
C GLU A 61 -32.15 2.55 -29.58
N ALA A 62 -32.76 1.42 -29.96
CA ALA A 62 -32.77 0.22 -29.13
C ALA A 62 -31.34 -0.29 -28.86
N THR A 63 -30.48 -0.31 -29.87
CA THR A 63 -29.07 -0.73 -29.75
C THR A 63 -28.25 0.23 -28.89
N LYS A 64 -28.46 1.54 -29.02
CA LYS A 64 -27.82 2.55 -28.15
C LYS A 64 -28.26 2.40 -26.70
N SER A 65 -29.56 2.14 -26.47
CA SER A 65 -30.10 1.89 -25.13
C SER A 65 -29.50 0.63 -24.51
N THR A 66 -29.42 -0.48 -25.26
CA THR A 66 -28.79 -1.71 -24.76
C THR A 66 -27.30 -1.50 -24.49
N TYR A 67 -26.56 -0.83 -25.38
CA TYR A 67 -25.15 -0.51 -25.16
C TYR A 67 -24.93 0.32 -23.90
N ARG A 68 -25.73 1.36 -23.66
CA ARG A 68 -25.64 2.18 -22.42
C ARG A 68 -25.86 1.31 -21.17
N ASN A 69 -26.90 0.48 -21.17
CA ASN A 69 -27.18 -0.42 -20.05
C ASN A 69 -26.07 -1.45 -19.82
N LEU A 70 -25.50 -2.03 -20.89
CA LEU A 70 -24.38 -2.96 -20.78
C LEU A 70 -23.13 -2.26 -20.27
N ARG A 71 -22.86 -1.03 -20.72
CA ARG A 71 -21.71 -0.24 -20.27
C ARG A 71 -21.82 0.16 -18.80
N GLU A 72 -23.00 0.54 -18.34
CA GLU A 72 -23.27 0.80 -16.93
C GLU A 72 -23.01 -0.45 -16.08
N LYS A 73 -23.58 -1.60 -16.48
CA LYS A 73 -23.32 -2.89 -15.81
C LYS A 73 -21.85 -3.29 -15.80
N LEU A 74 -21.13 -3.05 -16.89
CA LEU A 74 -19.71 -3.35 -16.99
C LEU A 74 -18.91 -2.48 -16.02
N THR A 75 -19.24 -1.20 -15.93
CA THR A 75 -18.63 -0.26 -14.98
C THR A 75 -18.89 -0.70 -13.52
N ASP A 76 -20.12 -1.14 -13.22
CA ASP A 76 -20.47 -1.68 -11.91
C ASP A 76 -19.69 -2.97 -11.59
N CYS A 77 -19.54 -3.87 -12.57
CA CYS A 77 -18.75 -5.08 -12.43
C CYS A 77 -17.26 -4.79 -12.22
N GLU A 78 -16.69 -3.84 -12.95
CA GLU A 78 -15.29 -3.41 -12.79
C GLU A 78 -15.06 -2.84 -11.38
N ALA A 79 -15.95 -1.97 -10.90
CA ALA A 79 -15.88 -1.43 -9.55
C ALA A 79 -16.02 -2.51 -8.46
N LEU A 80 -16.83 -3.55 -8.70
CA LEU A 80 -16.92 -4.71 -7.80
C LEU A 80 -15.65 -5.54 -7.79
N ILE A 81 -15.00 -5.74 -8.94
CA ILE A 81 -13.75 -6.48 -9.04
C ILE A 81 -12.64 -5.74 -8.28
N GLU A 82 -12.48 -4.43 -8.49
CA GLU A 82 -11.45 -3.62 -7.82
C GLU A 82 -11.59 -3.64 -6.29
N GLU A 83 -12.83 -3.68 -5.79
CA GLU A 83 -13.12 -3.79 -4.36
C GLU A 83 -12.80 -5.17 -3.77
N HIS A 84 -12.93 -6.24 -4.57
CA HIS A 84 -12.63 -7.62 -4.15
C HIS A 84 -11.19 -8.04 -4.46
N ASP A 85 -10.47 -7.27 -5.28
CA ASP A 85 -9.07 -7.50 -5.58
C ASP A 85 -8.17 -6.97 -4.45
N ILE A 86 -8.00 -7.79 -3.43
CA ILE A 86 -7.13 -7.52 -2.28
C ILE A 86 -5.68 -7.98 -2.57
N GLY A 87 -5.31 -8.11 -3.85
CA GLY A 87 -3.99 -8.57 -4.27
C GLY A 87 -2.85 -7.59 -3.93
N VAL A 88 -1.65 -8.16 -3.73
CA VAL A 88 -0.40 -7.42 -3.50
C VAL A 88 -0.10 -6.54 -4.72
N GLY A 89 -0.12 -5.22 -4.56
CA GLY A 89 0.11 -4.23 -5.63
C GLY A 89 -1.03 -3.25 -5.88
N THR A 90 -2.19 -3.45 -5.23
CA THR A 90 -3.28 -2.47 -5.20
C THR A 90 -3.13 -1.60 -3.94
N VAL A 91 -3.05 -0.27 -4.10
CA VAL A 91 -2.92 0.66 -2.97
C VAL A 91 -4.14 1.55 -2.94
N ASP A 92 -4.75 1.71 -1.76
CA ASP A 92 -5.85 2.66 -1.56
C ASP A 92 -5.43 4.07 -2.01
N SER A 93 -6.36 4.81 -2.61
CA SER A 93 -6.14 6.19 -3.09
C SER A 93 -5.69 7.16 -1.99
N LYS A 94 -5.91 6.80 -0.72
CA LYS A 94 -5.40 7.49 0.46
C LYS A 94 -4.62 6.50 1.31
N LEU A 95 -3.32 6.74 1.46
CA LEU A 95 -2.53 6.02 2.45
C LEU A 95 -3.10 6.31 3.84
N TYR A 96 -3.28 5.25 4.62
CA TYR A 96 -3.55 5.42 6.03
C TYR A 96 -2.31 6.00 6.72
N ILE A 97 -2.51 7.07 7.49
CA ILE A 97 -1.47 7.65 8.32
C ILE A 97 -1.79 7.23 9.74
N LEU A 98 -0.86 6.49 10.36
CA LEU A 98 -0.99 6.12 11.76
C LEU A 98 -1.15 7.39 12.63
N PRO A 99 -2.15 7.46 13.53
CA PRO A 99 -2.20 8.51 14.55
C PRO A 99 -0.95 8.45 15.43
N ASP A 100 -0.59 9.58 16.04
CA ASP A 100 0.59 9.72 16.91
C ASP A 100 0.72 8.54 17.86
N TYR A 101 1.86 7.88 17.73
CA TYR A 101 2.15 6.59 18.35
C TYR A 101 2.23 6.72 19.87
N THR A 102 1.40 5.96 20.59
CA THR A 102 1.54 5.74 22.03
C THR A 102 1.99 4.31 22.29
N ASP A 103 3.02 4.11 23.13
CA ASP A 103 3.53 2.76 23.51
C ASP A 103 2.46 1.85 24.14
N ASN A 104 1.28 2.38 24.47
CA ASN A 104 0.25 1.69 25.22
C ASN A 104 -0.84 1.06 24.35
N THR A 105 -0.56 -0.14 23.82
CA THR A 105 -1.54 -0.98 23.10
C THR A 105 -2.77 -1.35 23.94
N TYR A 106 -2.67 -1.27 25.28
CA TYR A 106 -3.78 -1.55 26.20
C TYR A 106 -4.98 -0.61 25.99
N SER A 107 -4.72 0.66 25.67
CA SER A 107 -5.78 1.65 25.43
C SER A 107 -6.67 1.24 24.25
N ILE A 108 -6.04 0.88 23.12
CA ILE A 108 -6.74 0.38 21.93
C ILE A 108 -7.45 -0.94 22.22
N GLU A 109 -6.84 -1.86 22.98
CA GLU A 109 -7.50 -3.10 23.37
C GLU A 109 -8.74 -2.86 24.24
N GLN A 110 -8.72 -1.85 25.13
CA GLN A 110 -9.87 -1.43 25.91
C GLN A 110 -10.96 -0.80 25.03
N GLU A 111 -10.60 0.05 24.07
CA GLU A 111 -11.54 0.64 23.12
C GLU A 111 -12.22 -0.42 22.25
N ILE A 112 -11.45 -1.37 21.70
CA ILE A 112 -11.99 -2.52 20.96
C ILE A 112 -12.98 -3.29 21.82
N LYS A 113 -12.64 -3.52 23.10
CA LYS A 113 -13.53 -4.21 24.03
C LYS A 113 -14.82 -3.41 24.26
N SER A 114 -14.73 -2.10 24.47
CA SER A 114 -15.88 -1.21 24.66
C SER A 114 -16.80 -1.24 23.44
N VAL A 115 -16.24 -1.06 22.24
CA VAL A 115 -16.99 -1.10 20.97
C VAL A 115 -17.69 -2.46 20.79
N LYS A 116 -17.00 -3.56 21.09
CA LYS A 116 -17.58 -4.91 21.03
C LYS A 116 -18.70 -5.09 22.05
N ASP A 117 -18.57 -4.55 23.25
CA ASP A 117 -19.58 -4.67 24.30
C ASP A 117 -20.80 -3.78 24.01
N GLU A 118 -20.62 -2.59 23.44
CA GLU A 118 -21.70 -1.75 22.91
C GLU A 118 -22.46 -2.46 21.77
N ALA A 119 -21.74 -3.06 20.82
CA ALA A 119 -22.36 -3.82 19.73
C ALA A 119 -23.15 -5.02 20.27
N LYS A 120 -22.62 -5.76 21.26
CA LYS A 120 -23.36 -6.85 21.94
C LYS A 120 -24.59 -6.33 22.67
N LYS A 121 -24.49 -5.17 23.33
CA LYS A 121 -25.61 -4.52 24.02
C LYS A 121 -26.72 -4.17 23.03
N MET A 122 -26.41 -3.58 21.87
CA MET A 122 -27.41 -3.31 20.82
C MET A 122 -28.09 -4.59 20.31
N VAL A 123 -27.36 -5.69 20.19
CA VAL A 123 -27.95 -6.99 19.81
C VAL A 123 -28.86 -7.54 20.91
N LYS A 124 -28.48 -7.40 22.18
CA LYS A 124 -29.27 -7.83 23.34
C LYS A 124 -30.56 -7.01 23.48
N ASP A 125 -30.44 -5.70 23.33
CA ASP A 125 -31.52 -4.71 23.46
C ASP A 125 -32.40 -4.64 22.19
N ARG A 126 -32.04 -5.40 21.14
CA ARG A 126 -32.71 -5.46 19.83
C ARG A 126 -32.80 -4.11 19.11
N THR A 127 -31.79 -3.27 19.30
CA THR A 127 -31.65 -1.99 18.60
C THR A 127 -30.70 -2.09 17.41
N ALA A 128 -29.91 -3.17 17.29
CA ALA A 128 -29.03 -3.40 16.14
C ALA A 128 -29.79 -3.66 14.82
N CYS A 129 -30.95 -4.32 14.92
CA CYS A 129 -31.81 -4.65 13.79
C CYS A 129 -33.26 -4.48 14.23
N ILE A 130 -34.01 -3.64 13.52
CA ILE A 130 -35.38 -3.27 13.88
C ILE A 130 -36.34 -3.81 12.84
N CYS A 131 -37.37 -4.52 13.28
CA CYS A 131 -38.50 -4.93 12.46
C CYS A 131 -39.68 -3.97 12.66
N ASN A 132 -40.09 -3.29 11.59
CA ASN A 132 -41.17 -2.30 11.60
C ASN A 132 -42.53 -2.91 11.22
N ILE A 133 -42.64 -4.24 11.14
CA ILE A 133 -43.92 -4.92 10.97
C ILE A 133 -44.71 -4.84 12.29
N GLY A 134 -45.96 -4.36 12.24
CA GLY A 134 -46.81 -4.28 13.42
C GLY A 134 -47.22 -5.65 13.99
N ASP A 135 -47.63 -5.68 15.26
CA ASP A 135 -47.97 -6.89 16.05
C ASP A 135 -49.20 -7.69 15.56
N ASN A 136 -49.81 -7.28 14.45
CA ASN A 136 -51.04 -7.86 13.91
C ASN A 136 -50.80 -8.98 12.89
N ILE A 137 -49.55 -9.29 12.54
CA ILE A 137 -49.24 -10.33 11.55
C ILE A 137 -49.25 -11.73 12.18
N THR A 138 -49.94 -12.65 11.51
CA THR A 138 -49.97 -14.08 11.84
C THR A 138 -49.29 -14.88 10.73
N LEU A 139 -48.58 -15.94 11.11
CA LEU A 139 -48.00 -16.90 10.17
C LEU A 139 -48.65 -18.25 10.42
N GLY A 140 -49.43 -18.74 9.46
CA GLY A 140 -50.25 -19.95 9.64
C GLY A 140 -51.14 -19.88 10.88
N ASN A 141 -51.87 -18.77 11.04
CA ASN A 141 -52.78 -18.47 12.16
C ASN A 141 -52.14 -18.28 13.55
N SER A 142 -50.80 -18.18 13.64
CA SER A 142 -50.12 -17.96 14.93
C SER A 142 -49.26 -16.68 14.93
N LYS A 143 -49.56 -15.77 15.86
CA LYS A 143 -48.72 -14.59 16.16
C LYS A 143 -47.37 -14.97 16.77
N ALA A 144 -47.31 -16.06 17.52
CA ALA A 144 -46.06 -16.55 18.12
C ALA A 144 -45.08 -17.06 17.06
N LYS A 145 -45.59 -17.77 16.04
CA LYS A 145 -44.77 -18.23 14.90
C LYS A 145 -44.22 -17.06 14.09
N ALA A 146 -45.03 -16.04 13.82
CA ALA A 146 -44.59 -14.82 13.14
C ALA A 146 -43.44 -14.12 13.90
N ARG A 147 -43.60 -13.88 15.21
CA ARG A 147 -42.56 -13.28 16.06
C ARG A 147 -41.25 -14.09 16.08
N SER A 148 -41.34 -15.42 16.10
CA SER A 148 -40.17 -16.31 16.05
C SER A 148 -39.46 -16.23 14.68
N ALA A 149 -40.21 -16.12 13.58
CA ALA A 149 -39.65 -15.99 12.24
C ALA A 149 -38.88 -14.67 12.08
N PHE A 150 -39.46 -13.53 12.47
CA PHE A 150 -38.78 -12.23 12.41
C PHE A 150 -37.54 -12.19 13.30
N LYS A 151 -37.58 -12.78 14.50
CA LYS A 151 -36.40 -12.89 15.36
C LYS A 151 -35.27 -13.69 14.70
N ARG A 152 -35.60 -14.75 13.96
CA ARG A 152 -34.59 -15.54 13.21
C ARG A 152 -34.01 -14.72 12.06
N GLU A 153 -34.84 -13.95 11.39
CA GLU A 153 -34.42 -13.05 10.32
C GLU A 153 -33.49 -11.93 10.83
N GLU A 154 -33.86 -11.22 11.90
CA GLU A 154 -33.00 -10.22 12.56
C GLU A 154 -31.63 -10.81 12.87
N LYS A 155 -31.60 -12.00 13.49
CA LYS A 155 -30.36 -12.71 13.83
C LYS A 155 -29.55 -13.11 12.60
N LEU A 156 -30.21 -13.52 11.50
CA LEU A 156 -29.53 -13.89 10.27
C LEU A 156 -28.82 -12.68 9.66
N ARG A 157 -29.47 -11.53 9.62
CA ARG A 157 -28.90 -10.30 9.05
C ARG A 157 -27.73 -9.77 9.85
N ILE A 158 -27.87 -9.75 11.17
CA ILE A 158 -26.77 -9.40 12.07
C ILE A 158 -25.58 -10.33 11.81
N ARG A 159 -25.83 -11.64 11.71
CA ARG A 159 -24.78 -12.64 11.41
C ARG A 159 -24.13 -12.42 10.05
N CYS A 160 -24.88 -12.06 9.01
CA CYS A 160 -24.33 -11.76 7.69
C CYS A 160 -23.34 -10.61 7.75
N LEU A 161 -23.70 -9.48 8.38
CA LEU A 161 -22.79 -8.35 8.53
C LEU A 161 -21.60 -8.70 9.44
N ASP A 162 -21.84 -9.37 10.57
CA ASP A 162 -20.78 -9.79 11.49
C ASP A 162 -19.73 -10.68 10.82
N ASN A 163 -20.15 -11.59 9.95
CA ASN A 163 -19.23 -12.47 9.23
C ASN A 163 -18.37 -11.68 8.24
N GLU A 164 -18.95 -10.70 7.55
CA GLU A 164 -18.21 -9.84 6.63
C GLU A 164 -17.15 -9.00 7.37
N VAL A 165 -17.53 -8.41 8.51
CA VAL A 165 -16.61 -7.62 9.34
C VAL A 165 -15.50 -8.50 9.90
N LYS A 166 -15.79 -9.72 10.35
CA LYS A 166 -14.77 -10.68 10.81
C LYS A 166 -13.79 -11.06 9.71
N ALA A 167 -14.28 -11.30 8.50
CA ALA A 167 -13.42 -11.59 7.36
C ALA A 167 -12.52 -10.38 7.03
N ALA A 168 -13.09 -9.17 7.03
CA ALA A 168 -12.32 -7.93 6.83
C ALA A 168 -11.23 -7.74 7.89
N ILE A 169 -11.53 -7.98 9.18
CA ILE A 169 -10.54 -7.87 10.26
C ILE A 169 -9.35 -8.83 10.08
N VAL A 170 -9.56 -10.00 9.48
CA VAL A 170 -8.45 -10.94 9.21
C VAL A 170 -7.61 -10.50 8.02
N LEU A 171 -8.21 -9.84 7.04
CA LEU A 171 -7.56 -9.45 5.78
C LEU A 171 -6.99 -8.03 5.78
N VAL A 172 -7.31 -7.23 6.80
CA VAL A 172 -6.97 -5.81 6.83
C VAL A 172 -5.47 -5.59 6.92
N ASP A 173 -5.00 -4.68 6.07
CA ASP A 173 -3.62 -4.23 5.99
C ASP A 173 -3.57 -2.75 5.56
N TRP A 174 -2.41 -2.12 5.63
CA TRP A 174 -2.23 -0.67 5.46
C TRP A 174 -2.67 -0.16 4.07
N TYR A 175 -2.69 -1.04 3.06
CA TYR A 175 -2.99 -0.72 1.67
C TYR A 175 -4.45 -0.99 1.25
N ASN A 176 -5.28 -1.60 2.13
CA ASN A 176 -6.63 -2.06 1.76
C ASN A 176 -7.74 -1.68 2.76
N VAL A 177 -7.40 -1.00 3.87
CA VAL A 177 -8.33 -0.67 4.95
C VAL A 177 -9.55 0.12 4.46
N GLN A 178 -9.37 1.02 3.48
CA GLN A 178 -10.45 1.85 2.97
C GLN A 178 -11.41 1.04 2.09
N ARG A 179 -10.87 0.18 1.21
CA ARG A 179 -11.68 -0.75 0.40
C ARG A 179 -12.51 -1.70 1.27
N LEU A 180 -11.92 -2.23 2.33
CA LEU A 180 -12.66 -3.09 3.26
C LEU A 180 -13.79 -2.35 3.99
N LYS A 181 -13.60 -1.08 4.37
CA LYS A 181 -14.69 -0.25 4.93
C LYS A 181 -15.83 -0.05 3.93
N GLU A 182 -15.50 0.23 2.66
CA GLU A 182 -16.49 0.41 1.60
C GLU A 182 -17.27 -0.88 1.34
N ARG A 183 -16.58 -2.02 1.32
CA ARG A 183 -17.17 -3.35 1.18
C ARG A 183 -18.16 -3.68 2.29
N ILE A 184 -17.83 -3.34 3.55
CA ILE A 184 -18.75 -3.48 4.68
C ILE A 184 -19.99 -2.59 4.50
N LYS A 185 -19.83 -1.34 4.08
CA LYS A 185 -20.96 -0.42 3.81
C LYS A 185 -21.87 -0.94 2.71
N LYS A 186 -21.32 -1.39 1.58
CA LYS A 186 -22.11 -1.97 0.49
C LYS A 186 -22.86 -3.22 0.96
N THR A 187 -22.19 -4.11 1.70
CA THR A 187 -22.82 -5.29 2.28
C THR A 187 -23.99 -4.93 3.20
N PHE A 188 -23.83 -3.91 4.04
CA PHE A 188 -24.93 -3.38 4.87
C PHE A 188 -26.11 -2.89 4.02
N HIS A 189 -25.86 -2.13 2.95
CA HIS A 189 -26.92 -1.67 2.05
C HIS A 189 -27.63 -2.81 1.34
N VAL A 190 -26.90 -3.83 0.86
CA VAL A 190 -27.47 -5.03 0.22
C VAL A 190 -28.32 -5.84 1.20
N ILE A 191 -27.87 -6.00 2.45
CA ILE A 191 -28.67 -6.66 3.49
C ILE A 191 -29.96 -5.87 3.75
N ASN A 192 -29.89 -4.54 3.82
CA ASN A 192 -31.06 -3.70 4.07
C ASN A 192 -32.03 -3.65 2.88
N SER A 193 -31.54 -3.64 1.64
CA SER A 193 -32.40 -3.68 0.45
C SER A 193 -33.19 -5.00 0.35
N SER A 194 -32.61 -6.12 0.81
CA SER A 194 -33.34 -7.39 0.88
C SER A 194 -34.49 -7.37 1.91
N GLY A 195 -34.55 -6.34 2.77
CA GLY A 195 -35.48 -6.27 3.89
C GLY A 195 -36.79 -5.56 3.68
N HIS A 196 -37.07 -5.05 2.48
CA HIS A 196 -38.31 -4.31 2.24
C HIS A 196 -39.59 -5.14 2.43
N LEU A 197 -39.56 -6.44 2.12
CA LEU A 197 -40.71 -7.34 2.26
C LEU A 197 -41.06 -7.60 3.73
N THR A 198 -40.05 -7.78 4.57
CA THR A 198 -40.21 -8.08 5.99
C THR A 198 -40.13 -6.85 6.88
N LYS A 199 -39.85 -5.67 6.32
CA LYS A 199 -39.67 -4.38 7.03
C LYS A 199 -38.66 -4.45 8.19
N THR A 200 -37.75 -5.41 8.12
CA THR A 200 -36.61 -5.54 9.02
C THR A 200 -35.46 -4.72 8.45
N PHE A 201 -34.68 -4.00 9.26
CA PHE A 201 -33.53 -3.20 8.81
C PHE A 201 -32.44 -3.14 9.88
N LEU A 202 -31.19 -3.34 9.48
CA LEU A 202 -30.01 -3.04 10.30
C LEU A 202 -29.88 -1.53 10.49
N GLN A 203 -29.51 -1.12 11.71
CA GLN A 203 -29.36 0.29 12.06
C GLN A 203 -27.97 0.82 11.73
N GLU A 204 -27.92 2.10 11.35
CA GLU A 204 -26.67 2.78 10.98
C GLU A 204 -25.68 2.85 12.15
N ASP A 205 -26.16 3.02 13.38
CA ASP A 205 -25.28 3.06 14.56
C ASP A 205 -24.57 1.72 14.80
N TYR A 206 -25.21 0.61 14.43
CA TYR A 206 -24.56 -0.70 14.48
C TYR A 206 -23.46 -0.81 13.41
N LEU A 207 -23.69 -0.27 12.20
CA LEU A 207 -22.67 -0.19 11.17
C LEU A 207 -21.46 0.64 11.61
N LYS A 208 -21.69 1.80 12.25
CA LYS A 208 -20.60 2.65 12.78
C LYS A 208 -19.72 1.90 13.79
N LEU A 209 -20.32 1.17 14.73
CA LEU A 209 -19.57 0.34 15.68
C LEU A 209 -18.73 -0.72 14.98
N LYS A 210 -19.25 -1.33 13.91
CA LYS A 210 -18.52 -2.34 13.13
C LYS A 210 -17.38 -1.77 12.31
N LEU A 211 -17.54 -0.58 11.75
CA LEU A 211 -16.46 0.13 11.07
C LEU A 211 -15.37 0.57 12.07
N ALA A 212 -15.76 1.00 13.27
CA ALA A 212 -14.82 1.31 14.36
C ALA A 212 -14.07 0.04 14.83
N GLU A 213 -14.76 -1.09 14.96
CA GLU A 213 -14.14 -2.39 15.29
C GLU A 213 -13.05 -2.78 14.28
N LEU A 214 -13.31 -2.61 12.97
CA LEU A 214 -12.33 -2.84 11.91
C LEU A 214 -11.12 -1.90 12.05
N GLN A 215 -11.37 -0.60 12.19
CA GLN A 215 -10.32 0.41 12.30
C GLN A 215 -9.40 0.16 13.49
N LEU A 216 -9.96 -0.01 14.68
CA LEU A 216 -9.17 -0.22 15.89
C LEU A 216 -8.39 -1.54 15.85
N SER A 217 -8.96 -2.59 15.23
CA SER A 217 -8.26 -3.87 15.05
C SER A 217 -7.05 -3.74 14.13
N PHE A 218 -7.17 -2.92 13.09
CA PHE A 218 -6.06 -2.57 12.21
C PHE A 218 -4.99 -1.77 12.97
N ASP A 219 -5.39 -0.71 13.68
CA ASP A 219 -4.47 0.13 14.47
C ASP A 219 -3.66 -0.69 15.48
N LEU A 220 -4.32 -1.62 16.18
CA LEU A 220 -3.65 -2.53 17.12
C LEU A 220 -2.62 -3.44 16.44
N THR A 221 -2.96 -3.95 15.25
CA THR A 221 -2.09 -4.87 14.51
C THR A 221 -0.84 -4.13 14.02
N GLU A 222 -1.01 -2.93 13.48
CA GLU A 222 0.08 -2.09 13.01
C GLU A 222 0.99 -1.65 14.17
N GLN A 223 0.41 -1.21 15.29
CA GLN A 223 1.19 -0.87 16.49
C GLN A 223 1.99 -2.07 17.01
N LYS A 224 1.40 -3.27 17.04
CA LYS A 224 2.11 -4.50 17.45
C LYS A 224 3.26 -4.85 16.50
N GLN A 225 3.09 -4.64 15.20
CA GLN A 225 4.17 -4.83 14.23
C GLN A 225 5.31 -3.85 14.49
N VAL A 226 5.01 -2.57 14.71
CA VAL A 226 6.02 -1.55 15.06
C VAL A 226 6.76 -1.89 16.35
N ILE A 227 6.04 -2.26 17.42
CA ILE A 227 6.66 -2.66 18.71
C ILE A 227 7.58 -3.87 18.50
N LYS A 228 7.10 -4.89 17.79
CA LYS A 228 7.88 -6.11 17.52
C LYS A 228 9.15 -5.80 16.72
N GLU A 229 9.07 -4.89 15.76
CA GLU A 229 10.23 -4.47 14.99
C GLU A 229 11.22 -3.70 15.86
N ARG A 230 10.75 -2.80 16.73
CA ARG A 230 11.61 -2.12 17.73
C ARG A 230 12.29 -3.10 18.69
N GLU A 231 11.55 -4.07 19.22
CA GLU A 231 12.14 -5.10 20.11
C GLU A 231 13.20 -5.94 19.39
N ARG A 232 12.97 -6.28 18.12
CA ARG A 232 13.96 -6.98 17.29
C ARG A 232 15.19 -6.11 17.08
N GLU A 233 14.98 -4.83 16.80
CA GLU A 233 16.04 -3.86 16.63
C GLU A 233 16.87 -3.70 17.92
N GLU A 234 16.22 -3.57 19.08
CA GLU A 234 16.84 -3.49 20.42
C GLU A 234 17.68 -4.73 20.72
N LYS A 235 17.13 -5.92 20.50
CA LYS A 235 17.85 -7.19 20.66
C LYS A 235 19.05 -7.29 19.71
N ALA A 236 18.91 -6.80 18.48
CA ALA A 236 20.02 -6.73 17.54
C ALA A 236 21.13 -5.80 18.06
N ILE A 237 20.79 -4.66 18.69
CA ILE A 237 21.77 -3.76 19.33
C ILE A 237 22.52 -4.48 20.43
N GLN A 238 21.79 -5.12 21.35
CA GLN A 238 22.38 -5.82 22.49
C GLN A 238 23.32 -6.93 22.00
N THR A 239 22.87 -7.74 21.04
CA THR A 239 23.68 -8.83 20.47
C THR A 239 24.92 -8.30 19.74
N GLU A 240 24.81 -7.19 19.00
CA GLU A 240 25.95 -6.59 18.31
C GLU A 240 26.95 -5.98 19.29
N ALA A 241 26.47 -5.27 20.31
CA ALA A 241 27.31 -4.71 21.38
C ALA A 241 28.04 -5.82 22.16
N GLU A 242 27.36 -6.92 22.49
CA GLU A 242 27.97 -8.09 23.14
C GLU A 242 29.04 -8.73 22.25
N ARG A 243 28.79 -8.88 20.95
CA ARG A 243 29.77 -9.43 20.00
C ARG A 243 30.98 -8.53 19.85
N ASP A 244 30.78 -7.22 19.76
CA ASP A 244 31.88 -6.27 19.64
C ASP A 244 32.71 -6.23 20.92
N GLU A 245 32.08 -6.32 22.10
CA GLU A 245 32.78 -6.45 23.39
C GLU A 245 33.60 -7.75 23.46
N GLN A 246 33.02 -8.90 23.07
CA GLN A 246 33.74 -10.17 23.01
C GLN A 246 34.93 -10.12 22.04
N LYS A 247 34.76 -9.49 20.87
CA LYS A 247 35.84 -9.32 19.88
C LYS A 247 36.94 -8.41 20.41
N LEU A 248 36.59 -7.34 21.13
CA LEU A 248 37.56 -6.44 21.75
C LEU A 248 38.40 -7.17 22.81
N GLN A 249 37.76 -7.96 23.67
CA GLN A 249 38.45 -8.79 24.67
C GLN A 249 39.35 -9.85 24.02
N ALA A 250 38.88 -10.49 22.95
CA ALA A 250 39.68 -11.47 22.20
C ALA A 250 40.89 -10.80 21.51
N ALA A 251 40.70 -9.60 20.95
CA ALA A 251 41.77 -8.82 20.34
C ALA A 251 42.82 -8.36 21.35
N GLN A 252 42.39 -7.92 22.55
CA GLN A 252 43.29 -7.57 23.65
C GLN A 252 44.16 -8.77 24.05
N LYS A 253 43.54 -9.94 24.32
CA LYS A 253 44.27 -11.17 24.64
C LYS A 253 45.23 -11.58 23.52
N LYS A 254 44.79 -11.46 22.27
CA LYS A 254 45.64 -11.79 21.11
C LYS A 254 46.86 -10.86 21.03
N ALA A 255 46.67 -9.55 21.16
CA ALA A 255 47.76 -8.57 21.17
C ALA A 255 48.78 -8.85 22.29
N GLU A 256 48.31 -9.17 23.49
CA GLU A 256 49.16 -9.57 24.62
C GLU A 256 49.97 -10.84 24.30
N THR A 257 49.32 -11.89 23.76
CA THR A 257 50.03 -13.14 23.40
C THR A 257 51.03 -12.95 22.26
N GLU A 258 50.74 -12.09 21.28
CA GLU A 258 51.66 -11.78 20.17
C GLU A 258 52.89 -11.04 20.68
N ARG A 259 52.71 -10.06 21.58
CA ARG A 259 53.82 -9.37 22.24
C ARG A 259 54.69 -10.34 23.03
N LEU A 260 54.10 -11.17 23.88
CA LEU A 260 54.84 -12.15 24.70
C LEU A 260 55.64 -13.12 23.82
N LYS A 261 55.04 -13.64 22.74
CA LYS A 261 55.75 -14.50 21.78
C LYS A 261 56.93 -13.77 21.14
N MET A 262 56.74 -12.53 20.71
CA MET A 262 57.81 -11.72 20.11
C MET A 262 58.95 -11.46 21.11
N GLU A 263 58.65 -11.19 22.38
CA GLU A 263 59.66 -11.02 23.43
C GLU A 263 60.48 -12.31 23.62
N THR A 264 59.82 -13.46 23.71
CA THR A 264 60.55 -14.74 23.81
C THR A 264 61.41 -15.06 22.57
N LEU A 265 61.01 -14.61 21.39
CA LEU A 265 61.80 -14.77 20.16
C LEU A 265 63.03 -13.86 20.19
N ILE A 266 62.88 -12.61 20.63
CA ILE A 266 63.99 -11.67 20.79
C ILE A 266 64.99 -12.19 21.83
N GLU A 267 64.52 -12.70 22.97
CA GLU A 267 65.38 -13.31 23.99
C GLU A 267 66.19 -14.49 23.44
N LYS A 268 65.55 -15.36 22.65
CA LYS A 268 66.22 -16.50 22.00
C LYS A 268 67.24 -16.07 20.95
N GLU A 269 66.96 -15.04 20.17
CA GLU A 269 67.93 -14.52 19.19
C GLU A 269 69.08 -13.76 19.86
N LEU A 270 68.82 -13.01 20.94
CA LEU A 270 69.86 -12.41 21.77
C LEU A 270 70.81 -13.47 22.37
N ALA A 271 70.28 -14.61 22.82
CA ALA A 271 71.09 -15.71 23.34
C ALA A 271 71.95 -16.42 22.27
N LYS A 272 71.57 -16.38 20.99
CA LYS A 272 72.34 -16.95 19.86
C LYS A 272 73.40 -16.00 19.31
N LEU A 273 73.25 -14.70 19.58
CA LEU A 273 74.07 -13.62 19.06
C LEU A 273 75.45 -13.50 19.74
N THR A 274 75.71 -14.27 20.81
CA THR A 274 77.01 -14.29 21.48
C THR A 274 78.15 -14.82 20.59
N ASP A 275 77.87 -15.48 19.46
CA ASP A 275 78.89 -16.16 18.65
C ASP A 275 79.05 -15.73 17.17
N LYS A 276 78.22 -14.85 16.58
CA LYS A 276 78.35 -14.46 15.14
C LYS A 276 77.99 -13.01 14.80
N THR A 277 78.88 -12.35 14.04
CA THR A 277 78.90 -10.92 13.68
C THR A 277 78.09 -10.57 12.41
N GLY A 278 77.43 -9.41 12.45
CA GLY A 278 76.89 -8.70 11.27
C GLY A 278 75.42 -9.00 10.95
N ALA A 279 75.14 -10.09 10.23
CA ALA A 279 73.81 -10.38 9.69
C ALA A 279 72.73 -10.66 10.76
N SER A 280 73.13 -11.09 11.95
CA SER A 280 72.22 -11.29 13.08
C SER A 280 71.79 -9.98 13.77
N GLN A 281 72.56 -8.89 13.59
CA GLN A 281 72.26 -7.60 14.21
C GLN A 281 71.09 -6.88 13.50
N ASP A 282 71.06 -6.93 12.17
CA ASP A 282 69.99 -6.33 11.36
C ASP A 282 68.66 -7.02 11.62
N LYS A 283 68.66 -8.36 11.69
CA LYS A 283 67.48 -9.16 12.04
C LYS A 283 66.96 -8.87 13.46
N LEU A 284 67.86 -8.62 14.41
CA LEU A 284 67.48 -8.20 15.76
C LEU A 284 66.83 -6.81 15.75
N ASN A 285 67.33 -5.88 14.95
CA ASN A 285 66.77 -4.54 14.82
C ASN A 285 65.38 -4.57 14.17
N GLU A 286 65.17 -5.41 13.15
CA GLU A 286 63.85 -5.67 12.57
C GLU A 286 62.86 -6.22 13.60
N LEU A 287 63.25 -7.24 14.38
CA LEU A 287 62.41 -7.81 15.44
C LEU A 287 62.09 -6.80 16.55
N LYS A 288 63.04 -5.94 16.92
CA LYS A 288 62.80 -4.85 17.89
C LYS A 288 61.83 -3.80 17.35
N ALA A 289 61.93 -3.46 16.07
CA ALA A 289 60.99 -2.54 15.42
C ALA A 289 59.58 -3.15 15.34
N GLU A 290 59.48 -4.45 15.09
CA GLU A 290 58.20 -5.18 15.10
C GLU A 290 57.60 -5.25 16.52
N LEU A 291 58.43 -5.51 17.54
CA LEU A 291 57.99 -5.46 18.94
C LEU A 291 57.45 -4.08 19.34
N ALA A 292 58.06 -2.99 18.86
CA ALA A 292 57.57 -1.65 19.13
C ALA A 292 56.15 -1.43 18.57
N LYS A 293 55.89 -1.91 17.34
CA LYS A 293 54.55 -1.87 16.73
C LYS A 293 53.53 -2.73 17.51
N LEU A 294 53.94 -3.90 17.99
CA LEU A 294 53.07 -4.77 18.81
C LEU A 294 52.73 -4.12 20.17
N LYS A 295 53.70 -3.46 20.81
CA LYS A 295 53.46 -2.70 22.06
C LYS A 295 52.48 -1.55 21.83
N GLU A 296 52.64 -0.80 20.75
CA GLU A 296 51.70 0.28 20.40
C GLU A 296 50.28 -0.25 20.16
N ARG A 297 50.17 -1.42 19.50
CA ARG A 297 48.88 -2.10 19.28
C ARG A 297 48.23 -2.56 20.58
N GLU A 298 49.02 -3.10 21.52
CA GLU A 298 48.54 -3.51 22.85
C GLU A 298 48.04 -2.31 23.66
N VAL A 299 48.79 -1.20 23.68
CA VAL A 299 48.39 0.06 24.35
C VAL A 299 47.06 0.56 23.79
N ARG A 300 46.90 0.58 22.46
CA ARG A 300 45.64 0.94 21.81
C ARG A 300 44.51 -0.02 22.16
N ALA A 301 44.76 -1.33 22.15
CA ALA A 301 43.76 -2.34 22.53
C ALA A 301 43.31 -2.18 23.99
N MET A 302 44.23 -1.90 24.92
CA MET A 302 43.92 -1.63 26.32
C MET A 302 43.11 -0.34 26.49
N SER A 303 43.51 0.75 25.82
CA SER A 303 42.79 2.03 25.87
C SER A 303 41.35 1.86 25.37
N MET A 304 41.14 1.22 24.22
CA MET A 304 39.80 0.96 23.68
C MET A 304 38.96 0.02 24.56
N ALA A 305 39.58 -0.96 25.22
CA ALA A 305 38.88 -1.85 26.15
C ALA A 305 38.45 -1.15 27.44
N GLN A 306 39.28 -0.23 27.95
CA GLN A 306 38.97 0.53 29.17
C GLN A 306 37.97 1.66 28.91
N GLN A 307 38.08 2.34 27.77
CA GLN A 307 37.16 3.39 27.35
C GLN A 307 36.03 2.80 26.51
N THR A 308 34.90 2.51 27.14
CA THR A 308 33.71 1.92 26.48
C THR A 308 33.13 2.74 25.31
N ARG A 309 33.55 4.00 25.16
CA ARG A 309 33.12 4.93 24.11
C ARG A 309 34.17 5.18 23.02
N ALA A 310 35.40 4.73 23.21
CA ALA A 310 36.47 4.93 22.23
C ALA A 310 36.29 4.01 21.03
N GLY A 311 36.57 4.54 19.83
CA GLY A 311 36.36 3.81 18.59
C GLY A 311 36.73 4.61 17.35
N TYR A 312 36.32 4.09 16.20
CA TYR A 312 36.51 4.73 14.90
C TYR A 312 35.18 5.07 14.28
N VAL A 313 35.02 6.30 13.79
CA VAL A 313 33.98 6.65 12.82
C VAL A 313 34.53 6.37 11.43
N TYR A 314 33.82 5.59 10.64
CA TYR A 314 34.16 5.27 9.26
C TYR A 314 33.24 6.00 8.28
N VAL A 315 33.82 6.42 7.16
CA VAL A 315 33.09 6.94 6.00
C VAL A 315 33.35 6.00 4.84
N ILE A 316 32.30 5.34 4.35
CA ILE A 316 32.38 4.35 3.26
C ILE A 316 31.33 4.63 2.19
N SER A 317 31.58 4.23 0.94
CA SER A 317 30.58 4.30 -0.13
C SER A 317 30.56 3.01 -0.94
N ASN A 318 29.45 2.79 -1.65
CA ASN A 318 29.35 1.73 -2.64
C ASN A 318 28.50 2.26 -3.81
N PRO A 319 29.13 2.88 -4.82
CA PRO A 319 28.42 3.46 -5.96
C PRO A 319 27.58 2.44 -6.72
N MET A 320 28.03 1.18 -6.80
CA MET A 320 27.32 0.11 -7.50
C MET A 320 26.02 -0.30 -6.79
N ALA A 321 26.02 -0.29 -5.45
CA ALA A 321 24.86 -0.71 -4.66
C ALA A 321 23.88 0.44 -4.38
N PHE A 322 24.37 1.65 -4.15
CA PHE A 322 23.55 2.77 -3.67
C PHE A 322 23.50 3.96 -4.61
N GLY A 323 24.42 4.08 -5.57
CA GLY A 323 24.55 5.23 -6.47
C GLY A 323 25.66 6.21 -6.07
N ASP A 324 25.94 7.14 -6.97
CA ASP A 324 26.95 8.18 -6.77
C ASP A 324 26.53 9.18 -5.68
N ARG A 325 27.52 9.74 -4.96
CA ARG A 325 27.33 10.68 -3.84
C ARG A 325 26.47 10.14 -2.69
N ILE A 326 26.49 8.83 -2.50
CA ILE A 326 25.86 8.20 -1.33
C ILE A 326 26.96 7.57 -0.50
N CYS A 327 27.05 8.00 0.76
CA CYS A 327 28.00 7.45 1.71
C CYS A 327 27.29 7.01 2.98
N LYS A 328 27.92 6.04 3.66
CA LYS A 328 27.54 5.61 5.00
C LYS A 328 28.54 6.17 5.99
N ILE A 329 28.01 6.82 7.02
CA ILE A 329 28.77 7.28 8.19
C ILE A 329 28.33 6.41 9.37
N GLY A 330 29.24 5.62 9.92
CA GLY A 330 28.95 4.80 11.10
C GLY A 330 30.16 4.65 12.00
N MET A 331 29.97 4.12 13.20
CA MET A 331 31.07 3.86 14.13
C MET A 331 31.39 2.37 14.32
N THR A 332 32.60 2.08 14.79
CA THR A 332 33.01 0.75 15.19
C THR A 332 33.99 0.78 16.36
N ARG A 333 33.84 -0.18 17.26
CA ARG A 333 34.75 -0.41 18.40
C ARG A 333 35.81 -1.48 18.10
N ARG A 334 35.92 -1.94 16.85
CA ARG A 334 36.96 -2.89 16.42
C ARG A 334 38.33 -2.27 16.61
N LEU A 335 39.30 -3.07 17.04
CA LEU A 335 40.70 -2.67 17.05
C LEU A 335 41.18 -2.28 15.64
N GLU A 336 40.78 -3.07 14.63
CA GLU A 336 41.01 -2.77 13.21
C GLU A 336 39.68 -2.40 12.53
N PRO A 337 39.44 -1.12 12.20
CA PRO A 337 38.17 -0.69 11.62
C PRO A 337 37.89 -1.29 10.24
N SER A 338 38.93 -1.71 9.50
CA SER A 338 38.79 -2.41 8.22
C SER A 338 38.02 -3.73 8.33
N ASP A 339 38.07 -4.41 9.47
CA ASP A 339 37.34 -5.67 9.65
C ASP A 339 35.82 -5.44 9.70
N ARG A 340 35.38 -4.28 10.21
CA ARG A 340 33.96 -3.89 10.13
C ARG A 340 33.52 -3.66 8.70
N VAL A 341 34.33 -2.98 7.89
CA VAL A 341 34.01 -2.74 6.48
C VAL A 341 33.89 -4.05 5.69
N LYS A 342 34.77 -5.02 5.96
CA LYS A 342 34.70 -6.37 5.34
C LYS A 342 33.41 -7.11 5.72
N GLU A 343 33.03 -7.07 6.99
CA GLU A 343 31.78 -7.70 7.44
C GLU A 343 30.56 -7.07 6.78
N LEU A 344 30.50 -5.74 6.72
CA LEU A 344 29.42 -5.01 6.05
C LEU A 344 29.35 -5.37 4.55
N SER A 345 30.50 -5.55 3.91
CA SER A 345 30.59 -5.93 2.49
C SER A 345 30.12 -7.37 2.24
N SER A 346 30.41 -8.29 3.15
CA SER A 346 30.06 -9.72 3.00
C SER A 346 28.56 -10.03 3.15
N ALA A 347 27.80 -9.15 3.79
CA ALA A 347 26.46 -9.47 4.25
C ALA A 347 25.35 -9.12 3.25
N SER A 348 25.51 -8.13 2.37
CA SER A 348 24.32 -7.50 1.76
C SER A 348 24.54 -6.69 0.47
N VAL A 349 25.72 -6.68 -0.16
CA VAL A 349 25.99 -5.85 -1.35
C VAL A 349 26.75 -6.61 -2.45
N PRO A 350 26.53 -6.29 -3.75
CA PRO A 350 27.18 -6.98 -4.87
C PRO A 350 28.70 -6.77 -4.96
N ASP A 351 29.18 -5.63 -4.45
CA ASP A 351 30.59 -5.23 -4.47
C ASP A 351 31.05 -4.74 -3.09
N VAL A 352 32.35 -4.74 -2.85
CA VAL A 352 32.97 -4.32 -1.58
C VAL A 352 32.81 -2.81 -1.38
N PHE A 353 32.62 -2.38 -0.14
CA PHE A 353 32.60 -0.95 0.18
C PHE A 353 33.97 -0.30 -0.06
N THR A 354 33.98 0.84 -0.74
CA THR A 354 35.13 1.74 -0.82
C THR A 354 35.24 2.51 0.50
N THR A 355 36.41 2.46 1.14
CA THR A 355 36.68 3.22 2.36
C THR A 355 37.26 4.58 2.00
N HIS A 356 36.71 5.66 2.57
CA HIS A 356 37.20 7.03 2.38
C HIS A 356 37.96 7.54 3.60
N ALA A 357 37.49 7.22 4.81
CA ALA A 357 38.19 7.61 6.03
C ALA A 357 37.90 6.69 7.21
N PHE A 358 38.89 6.58 8.09
CA PHE A 358 38.72 6.16 9.48
C PHE A 358 39.16 7.31 10.40
N ILE A 359 38.30 7.67 11.34
CA ILE A 359 38.47 8.80 12.26
C ILE A 359 38.45 8.26 13.67
N TYR A 360 39.60 8.24 14.34
CA TYR A 360 39.67 7.82 15.74
C TYR A 360 39.08 8.90 16.65
N SER A 361 38.32 8.48 17.65
CA SER A 361 37.79 9.35 18.69
C SER A 361 37.67 8.60 20.02
N GLU A 362 37.97 9.29 21.12
CA GLU A 362 37.72 8.79 22.49
C GLU A 362 36.21 8.67 22.80
N ASP A 363 35.36 9.41 22.07
CA ASP A 363 33.90 9.32 22.12
C ASP A 363 33.31 9.23 20.71
N ALA A 364 33.56 8.09 20.04
CA ALA A 364 33.07 7.83 18.70
C ALA A 364 31.54 7.94 18.55
N PRO A 365 30.70 7.48 19.52
CA PRO A 365 29.25 7.66 19.46
C PRO A 365 28.81 9.13 19.43
N SER A 366 29.50 10.02 20.16
CA SER A 366 29.18 11.44 20.14
C SER A 366 29.53 12.10 18.81
N LEU A 367 30.70 11.77 18.25
CA LEU A 367 31.14 12.26 16.95
C LEU A 367 30.19 11.81 15.83
N GLU A 368 29.83 10.52 15.81
CA GLU A 368 28.87 9.95 14.86
C GLU A 368 27.52 10.70 14.92
N ARG A 369 26.97 10.87 16.12
CA ARG A 369 25.69 11.57 16.31
C ARG A 369 25.73 13.00 15.79
N GLN A 370 26.84 13.72 16.02
CA GLN A 370 27.00 15.09 15.54
C GLN A 370 27.04 15.15 14.00
N LEU A 371 27.75 14.21 13.36
CA LEU A 371 27.76 14.10 11.90
C LEU A 371 26.38 13.76 11.36
N HIS A 372 25.68 12.80 11.96
CA HIS A 372 24.32 12.44 11.59
C HIS A 372 23.35 13.62 11.68
N ASN A 373 23.42 14.40 12.77
CA ASN A 373 22.59 15.60 12.94
C ASN A 373 22.94 16.69 11.90
N LYS A 374 24.22 16.86 11.55
CA LYS A 374 24.66 17.84 10.55
C LYS A 374 24.13 17.51 9.14
N PHE A 375 23.91 16.23 8.84
CA PHE A 375 23.44 15.75 7.54
C PHE A 375 22.03 15.18 7.57
N ASP A 376 21.24 15.45 8.60
CA ASP A 376 19.93 14.82 8.79
C ASP A 376 18.95 15.14 7.63
N ASN A 377 19.04 16.36 7.09
CA ASN A 377 18.28 16.79 5.92
C ASN A 377 18.67 16.09 4.60
N LYS A 378 19.78 15.35 4.57
CA LYS A 378 20.28 14.59 3.42
C LYS A 378 20.25 13.08 3.67
N ARG A 379 19.57 12.64 4.73
CA ARG A 379 19.42 11.23 5.06
C ARG A 379 18.48 10.55 4.07
N LEU A 380 18.88 9.39 3.55
CA LEU A 380 18.07 8.63 2.58
C LEU A 380 16.98 7.81 3.25
N ASN A 381 17.24 7.26 4.45
CA ASN A 381 16.25 6.44 5.13
C ASN A 381 15.45 7.26 6.15
N LEU A 382 14.21 7.56 5.80
CA LEU A 382 13.29 8.36 6.62
C LEU A 382 12.51 7.53 7.66
N VAL A 383 12.43 6.21 7.46
CA VAL A 383 11.66 5.29 8.33
C VAL A 383 12.57 4.59 9.32
N ASN A 384 13.70 4.05 8.86
CA ASN A 384 14.69 3.42 9.74
C ASN A 384 15.98 4.25 9.76
N LEU A 385 16.06 5.16 10.73
CA LEU A 385 17.19 6.07 10.92
C LEU A 385 18.52 5.34 11.22
N ARG A 386 18.51 4.03 11.51
CA ARG A 386 19.73 3.22 11.70
C ARG A 386 20.44 2.89 10.38
N LYS A 387 19.76 3.04 9.23
CA LYS A 387 20.45 3.00 7.94
C LYS A 387 21.02 4.38 7.65
N GLU A 388 22.24 4.57 8.13
CA GLU A 388 22.98 5.83 8.13
C GLU A 388 23.58 6.17 6.75
N TYR A 389 22.75 6.10 5.71
CA TYR A 389 23.14 6.52 4.36
C TYR A 389 22.70 7.96 4.11
N PHE A 390 23.61 8.75 3.58
CA PHE A 390 23.44 10.18 3.33
C PHE A 390 23.80 10.50 1.89
N GLU A 391 23.01 11.37 1.25
CA GLU A 391 23.27 11.89 -0.09
C GLU A 391 24.27 13.05 -0.01
N ILE A 392 25.54 12.71 0.24
CA ILE A 392 26.66 13.65 0.34
C ILE A 392 27.92 13.07 -0.31
N ASP A 393 28.81 13.98 -0.71
CA ASP A 393 30.17 13.58 -1.07
C ASP A 393 30.92 13.10 0.19
N PRO A 394 31.62 11.95 0.14
CA PRO A 394 32.40 11.47 1.28
C PRO A 394 33.37 12.50 1.87
N ASN A 395 33.94 13.37 1.04
CA ASN A 395 34.84 14.44 1.52
C ASN A 395 34.10 15.45 2.39
N GLN A 396 32.83 15.75 2.11
CA GLN A 396 32.02 16.63 2.96
C GLN A 396 31.85 16.06 4.37
N ALA A 397 31.72 14.73 4.50
CA ALA A 397 31.65 14.08 5.81
C ALA A 397 32.97 14.18 6.58
N ILE A 398 34.10 14.01 5.87
CA ILE A 398 35.44 14.08 6.46
C ILE A 398 35.76 15.52 6.91
N ASP A 399 35.48 16.50 6.06
CA ASP A 399 35.69 17.91 6.38
C ASP A 399 34.78 18.34 7.53
N ALA A 400 33.53 17.87 7.54
CA ALA A 400 32.62 18.10 8.65
C ALA A 400 33.11 17.52 9.99
N ALA A 401 33.81 16.39 9.98
CA ALA A 401 34.42 15.84 11.19
C ALA A 401 35.59 16.71 11.66
N SER A 402 36.42 17.20 10.74
CA SER A 402 37.51 18.13 11.05
C SER A 402 37.02 19.47 11.60
N ASP A 403 35.86 19.95 11.15
CA ASP A 403 35.23 21.17 11.68
C ASP A 403 34.75 21.00 13.13
N ILE A 404 34.30 19.79 13.48
CA ILE A 404 33.78 19.47 14.82
C ILE A 404 34.93 19.47 15.82
N ASP A 405 36.03 18.80 15.47
CA ASP A 405 37.23 18.73 16.30
C ASP A 405 38.48 18.60 15.44
N SER A 406 39.30 19.65 15.45
CA SER A 406 40.56 19.73 14.70
C SER A 406 41.66 18.80 15.24
N SER A 407 41.47 18.22 16.43
CA SER A 407 42.45 17.32 17.05
C SER A 407 42.26 15.84 16.67
N LEU A 408 41.22 15.51 15.90
CA LEU A 408 40.91 14.14 15.49
C LEU A 408 41.99 13.54 14.57
N GLU A 409 42.35 12.29 14.85
CA GLU A 409 43.25 11.52 13.99
C GLU A 409 42.46 10.93 12.80
N ILE A 410 42.57 11.57 11.63
CA ILE A 410 41.86 11.20 10.41
C ILE A 410 42.82 10.46 9.46
N LYS A 411 42.54 9.17 9.23
CA LYS A 411 43.20 8.37 8.21
C LYS A 411 42.35 8.36 6.93
N ARG A 412 42.74 9.16 5.93
CA ARG A 412 42.08 9.24 4.62
C ARG A 412 42.57 8.13 3.68
N PHE A 413 41.67 7.64 2.84
CA PHE A 413 41.90 6.65 1.81
C PHE A 413 41.40 7.22 0.47
N ALA A 414 42.14 6.93 -0.61
CA ALA A 414 41.90 7.48 -1.94
C ALA A 414 40.93 6.63 -2.76
#